data_AF-A0A7D3ZPA0-F1
#
_entry.id   AF-A0A7D3ZPA0-F1
#
_cell.length_a   1.000
_cell.length_b   1.000
_cell.length_c   1.000
_cell.angle_alpha   90.00
_cell.angle_beta   90.00
_cell.angle_gamma   90.00
#
_symmetry.space_group_name_H-M   'P 1'
#
loop_
_entity.id
_entity.type
_entity.pdbx_description
1 polymer ?
#
loop_
_entity_poly.entity_id
_entity_poly.type
_entity_poly.pdbx_seq_one_letter_code
_entity_poly.pdbx_strand_id
1 'polypeptide(L)'
;MPDVNDAGDPRGFASADHLDALARALADAGWSSAPRYDRVPALMHVYARDMPGFGESVRVTAGADGTPWFLSSTGDLLAPCHDSAGATTKIAAILAPLLAVVRPQSNS
;
A
#
# COMPACT_ATOMS: atom_id res chain seq x y z
N MET A 1 -27.55 6.02 -7.07
CA MET A 1 -26.87 6.28 -5.79
C MET A 1 -25.43 6.64 -6.11
N PRO A 2 -24.91 7.81 -5.71
CA PRO A 2 -23.48 8.06 -5.80
C PRO A 2 -22.77 7.26 -4.70
N ASP A 3 -21.63 6.67 -5.05
CA ASP A 3 -20.75 5.97 -4.11
C ASP A 3 -20.26 6.98 -3.06
N VAL A 4 -20.42 6.65 -1.78
CA VAL A 4 -20.17 7.54 -0.65
C VAL A 4 -18.68 7.80 -0.37
N ASN A 5 -17.79 7.40 -1.29
CA ASN A 5 -16.34 7.54 -1.12
C ASN A 5 -15.68 8.65 -1.95
N ASP A 6 -16.45 9.44 -2.71
CA ASP A 6 -15.90 10.50 -3.59
C ASP A 6 -15.76 11.89 -2.94
N ALA A 7 -16.17 12.07 -1.68
CA ALA A 7 -16.20 13.39 -1.02
C ALA A 7 -14.95 13.72 -0.18
N GLY A 8 -13.76 13.23 -0.55
CA GLY A 8 -12.54 13.35 0.26
C GLY A 8 -11.35 14.12 -0.33
N ASP A 9 -11.18 14.19 -1.66
CA ASP A 9 -10.04 14.91 -2.25
C ASP A 9 -10.36 15.37 -3.68
N PRO A 10 -10.73 16.65 -3.92
CA PRO A 10 -11.04 17.15 -5.25
C PRO A 10 -9.81 17.24 -6.18
N ARG A 11 -8.62 16.77 -5.78
CA ARG A 11 -7.40 16.88 -6.61
C ARG A 11 -6.42 15.69 -6.54
N GLY A 12 -6.65 14.66 -5.74
CA GLY A 12 -5.76 13.49 -5.62
C GLY A 12 -4.35 13.76 -5.08
N PHE A 13 -4.00 15.02 -4.81
CA PHE A 13 -2.67 15.44 -4.37
C PHE A 13 -2.38 15.01 -2.92
N ALA A 14 -3.35 15.07 -2.01
CA ALA A 14 -3.14 14.64 -0.62
C ALA A 14 -2.94 13.12 -0.53
N SER A 15 -3.64 12.37 -1.38
CA SER A 15 -3.44 10.92 -1.48
C SER A 15 -2.05 10.57 -2.03
N ALA A 16 -1.57 11.30 -3.03
CA ALA A 16 -0.22 11.11 -3.57
C ALA A 16 0.86 11.38 -2.51
N ASP A 17 0.75 12.48 -1.76
CA ASP A 17 1.70 12.82 -0.68
C ASP A 17 1.79 11.71 0.39
N HIS A 18 0.64 11.15 0.79
CA HIS A 18 0.61 10.03 1.73
C HIS A 18 1.23 8.75 1.15
N LEU A 19 0.99 8.46 -0.13
CA LEU A 19 1.60 7.32 -0.81
C LEU A 19 3.11 7.49 -0.98
N ASP A 20 3.59 8.71 -1.23
CA ASP A 20 5.03 9.02 -1.29
C ASP A 20 5.71 8.85 0.08
N ALA A 21 5.04 9.27 1.17
CA ALA A 21 5.53 9.03 2.52
C ALA A 21 5.64 7.53 2.83
N LEU A 22 4.62 6.76 2.46
CA LEU A 22 4.63 5.30 2.59
C LEU A 22 5.70 4.66 1.70
N ALA A 23 5.91 5.14 0.48
CA ALA A 23 6.93 4.65 -0.43
C ALA A 23 8.34 4.77 0.16
N ARG A 24 8.63 5.87 0.87
CA ARG A 24 9.90 6.07 1.58
C ARG A 24 10.07 5.06 2.71
N ALA A 25 9.04 4.91 3.56
CA ALA A 25 9.08 3.93 4.65
C ALA A 25 9.27 2.48 4.14
N LEU A 26 8.61 2.13 3.04
CA LEU A 26 8.77 0.85 2.37
C LEU A 26 10.19 0.64 1.82
N ALA A 27 10.77 1.67 1.20
CA ALA A 27 12.14 1.63 0.68
C ALA A 27 13.16 1.44 1.82
N ASP A 28 12.99 2.14 2.95
CA ASP A 28 13.82 1.98 4.14
C ASP A 28 13.72 0.56 4.73
N ALA A 29 12.56 -0.08 4.57
CA ALA A 29 12.33 -1.48 4.95
C ALA A 29 12.75 -2.50 3.87
N GLY A 30 13.35 -2.07 2.75
CA GLY A 30 13.86 -2.92 1.68
C GLY A 30 12.84 -3.36 0.63
N TRP A 31 11.62 -2.82 0.67
CA TRP A 31 10.58 -3.07 -0.34
C TRP A 31 10.72 -2.15 -1.54
N SER A 32 10.26 -2.62 -2.70
CA SER A 32 10.14 -1.79 -3.90
C SER A 32 8.69 -1.33 -4.06
N SER A 33 8.51 -0.13 -4.57
CA SER A 33 7.19 0.46 -4.82
C SER A 33 7.13 1.14 -6.19
N ALA A 34 5.96 1.06 -6.82
CA ALA A 34 5.66 1.67 -8.10
C ALA A 34 4.35 2.47 -7.99
N PRO A 35 4.42 3.81 -7.85
CA PRO A 35 3.24 4.66 -7.83
C PRO A 35 2.54 4.68 -9.19
N ARG A 36 1.21 4.79 -9.16
CA ARG A 36 0.30 4.93 -10.31
C ARG A 36 -0.68 6.06 -10.02
N TYR A 37 -0.17 7.29 -10.07
CA TYR A 37 -0.92 8.52 -9.77
C TYR A 37 -1.69 9.05 -10.99
N ASP A 38 -1.50 8.45 -12.15
CA ASP A 38 -2.30 8.67 -13.36
C ASP A 38 -3.71 8.08 -13.27
N ARG A 39 -4.03 7.38 -12.18
CA ARG A 39 -5.33 6.75 -11.93
C ARG A 39 -6.08 7.45 -10.80
N VAL A 40 -7.41 7.43 -10.89
CA VAL A 40 -8.32 7.86 -9.82
C VAL A 40 -9.11 6.63 -9.33
N PRO A 41 -9.00 6.24 -8.05
CA PRO A 41 -8.11 6.83 -7.03
C PRO A 41 -6.63 6.53 -7.29
N ALA A 42 -5.75 7.37 -6.74
CA ALA A 42 -4.30 7.16 -6.79
C ALA A 42 -3.93 5.83 -6.10
N LEU A 43 -3.02 5.09 -6.73
CA LEU A 43 -2.65 3.73 -6.31
C LEU A 43 -1.13 3.59 -6.24
N MET A 44 -0.63 2.75 -5.34
CA MET A 44 0.77 2.34 -5.29
C MET A 44 0.86 0.81 -5.27
N HIS A 45 1.69 0.23 -6.13
CA HIS A 45 2.01 -1.20 -6.07
C HIS A 45 3.29 -1.40 -5.26
N VAL A 46 3.29 -2.36 -4.33
CA VAL A 46 4.40 -2.69 -3.44
C VAL A 46 4.81 -4.13 -3.68
N TYR A 47 6.09 -4.41 -3.87
CA TYR A 47 6.58 -5.73 -4.23
C TYR A 47 7.99 -5.98 -3.71
N ALA A 48 8.36 -7.26 -3.59
CA ALA A 48 9.74 -7.63 -3.31
C ALA A 48 10.59 -7.41 -4.56
N ARG A 49 11.80 -6.84 -4.41
CA ARG A 49 12.69 -6.55 -5.54
C ARG A 49 12.96 -7.78 -6.42
N ASP A 50 13.10 -8.93 -5.78
CA ASP A 50 13.40 -10.20 -6.46
C ASP A 50 12.17 -10.85 -7.12
N MET A 51 10.97 -10.29 -6.89
CA MET A 51 9.70 -10.79 -7.41
C MET A 51 8.75 -9.65 -7.80
N PRO A 52 9.03 -8.90 -8.88
CA PRO A 52 8.17 -7.81 -9.34
C PRO A 52 6.77 -8.26 -9.81
N GLY A 53 6.55 -9.56 -9.99
CA GLY A 53 5.24 -10.14 -10.35
C GLY A 53 4.31 -10.41 -9.16
N PHE A 54 4.81 -10.35 -7.91
CA PHE A 54 4.03 -10.61 -6.71
C PHE A 54 4.13 -9.44 -5.73
N GLY A 55 2.98 -8.84 -5.42
CA GLY A 55 2.93 -7.63 -4.62
C GLY A 55 1.53 -7.28 -4.13
N GLU A 56 1.46 -6.20 -3.37
CA GLU A 56 0.26 -5.63 -2.77
C GLU A 56 -0.06 -4.30 -3.44
N SER A 57 -1.33 -3.96 -3.62
CA SER A 57 -1.71 -2.64 -4.14
C SER A 57 -2.38 -1.84 -3.04
N VAL A 58 -1.88 -0.63 -2.79
CA VAL A 58 -2.31 0.23 -1.69
C VAL A 58 -2.88 1.52 -2.25
N ARG A 59 -4.03 1.97 -1.72
CA ARG A 59 -4.61 3.30 -1.98
C ARG A 59 -4.92 4.02 -0.67
N VAL A 60 -5.26 5.30 -0.76
CA VAL A 60 -5.77 6.08 0.37
C VAL A 60 -7.30 6.13 0.30
N THR A 61 -7.95 6.03 1.47
CA THR A 61 -9.40 6.20 1.63
C THR A 61 -9.68 7.00 2.89
N ALA A 62 -10.85 7.65 2.96
CA ALA A 62 -11.34 8.19 4.21
C ALA A 62 -11.84 7.05 5.13
N GLY A 63 -11.47 7.10 6.41
CA GLY A 63 -12.08 6.31 7.46
C GLY A 63 -13.45 6.87 7.89
N ALA A 64 -14.14 6.17 8.79
CA ALA A 64 -15.48 6.56 9.25
C ALA A 64 -15.54 7.95 9.91
N ASP A 65 -14.42 8.43 10.44
CA ASP A 65 -14.23 9.73 11.07
C ASP A 65 -13.61 10.78 10.14
N GLY A 66 -13.39 10.43 8.87
CA GLY A 66 -12.69 11.29 7.90
C GLY A 66 -11.16 11.25 8.01
N THR A 67 -10.59 10.51 8.96
CA THR A 67 -9.13 10.29 9.02
C THR A 67 -8.69 9.54 7.76
N PRO A 68 -7.61 9.94 7.07
CA PRO A 68 -7.13 9.19 5.91
C PRO A 68 -6.43 7.89 6.33
N TRP A 69 -6.71 6.81 5.61
CA TRP A 69 -6.16 5.47 5.86
C TRP A 69 -5.55 4.86 4.60
N PHE A 70 -4.51 4.07 4.79
CA PHE A 70 -4.02 3.14 3.78
C PHE A 70 -4.94 1.92 3.71
N LEU A 71 -5.40 1.61 2.50
CA LEU A 71 -6.28 0.49 2.20
C LEU A 71 -5.56 -0.49 1.28
N SER A 72 -5.58 -1.77 1.63
CA SER A 72 -5.06 -2.84 0.78
C SER A 72 -5.96 -3.14 -0.41
N SER A 73 -5.45 -3.93 -1.35
CA SER A 73 -6.19 -4.48 -2.48
C SER A 73 -7.31 -5.44 -2.05
N THR A 74 -7.18 -6.04 -0.87
CA THR A 74 -8.23 -6.88 -0.24
C THR A 74 -9.36 -6.07 0.38
N GLY A 75 -9.19 -4.74 0.53
CA GLY A 75 -10.15 -3.86 1.18
C GLY A 75 -9.95 -3.73 2.69
N ASP A 76 -8.83 -4.22 3.23
CA ASP A 76 -8.50 -4.10 4.65
C ASP A 76 -7.82 -2.76 4.94
N LEU A 77 -8.24 -2.11 6.03
CA LEU A 77 -7.57 -0.92 6.54
C LEU A 77 -6.24 -1.31 7.20
N LEU A 78 -5.15 -0.85 6.62
CA LEU A 78 -3.79 -1.12 7.08
C LEU A 78 -3.47 -0.21 8.27
N ALA A 79 -3.34 1.08 8.07
CA ALA A 79 -3.08 2.03 9.14
C ALA A 79 -3.55 3.43 8.74
N PRO A 80 -3.77 4.34 9.69
CA PRO A 80 -3.93 5.76 9.38
C PRO A 80 -2.72 6.26 8.58
N CYS A 81 -2.91 7.24 7.69
CA CYS A 81 -1.82 7.71 6.82
C CYS A 81 -0.65 8.36 7.56
N HIS A 82 -0.85 8.83 8.80
CA HIS A 82 0.21 9.33 9.66
C HIS A 82 1.08 8.21 10.27
N ASP A 83 0.66 6.95 10.17
CA ASP A 83 1.39 5.77 10.66
C ASP A 83 1.89 4.90 9.48
N SER A 84 2.84 5.46 8.73
CA SER A 84 3.48 4.75 7.60
C SER A 84 4.29 3.52 8.06
N ALA A 85 4.79 3.53 9.30
CA ALA A 85 5.52 2.39 9.87
C ALA A 85 4.58 1.21 10.13
N GLY A 86 3.44 1.45 10.78
CA GLY A 86 2.42 0.42 11.00
C GLY A 86 1.85 -0.14 9.70
N ALA A 87 1.64 0.72 8.69
CA ALA A 87 1.26 0.28 7.35
C ALA A 87 2.33 -0.64 6.72
N THR A 88 3.60 -0.27 6.81
CA THR A 88 4.73 -1.05 6.30
C THR A 88 4.80 -2.43 6.95
N THR A 89 4.64 -2.52 8.28
CA THR A 89 4.61 -3.80 8.99
C THR A 89 3.47 -4.71 8.52
N LYS A 90 2.27 -4.15 8.31
CA LYS A 90 1.12 -4.93 7.83
C LYS A 90 1.30 -5.39 6.39
N ILE A 91 1.82 -4.54 5.51
CA ILE A 91 2.13 -4.91 4.12
C ILE A 91 3.17 -6.04 4.10
N ALA A 92 4.23 -5.93 4.91
CA ALA A 92 5.23 -6.99 5.03
C ALA A 92 4.62 -8.31 5.51
N ALA A 93 3.68 -8.28 6.46
CA ALA A 93 2.99 -9.47 6.94
C ALA A 93 2.11 -10.11 5.85
N ILE A 94 1.44 -9.30 5.01
CA ILE A 94 0.65 -9.77 3.86
C ILE A 94 1.56 -10.46 2.83
N LEU A 95 2.75 -9.89 2.57
CA LEU A 95 3.68 -10.38 1.55
C LEU A 95 4.61 -11.50 2.04
N ALA A 96 4.82 -11.65 3.36
CA ALA A 96 5.73 -12.64 3.92
C ALA A 96 5.45 -14.10 3.48
N PRO A 97 4.19 -14.58 3.42
CA PRO A 97 3.89 -15.92 2.91
C PRO A 97 4.34 -16.14 1.47
N LEU A 98 4.25 -15.11 0.61
CA LEU A 98 4.67 -15.18 -0.79
C LEU A 98 6.20 -15.31 -0.90
N LEU A 99 6.94 -14.62 -0.03
CA LEU A 99 8.40 -14.74 0.05
C LEU A 99 8.87 -16.12 0.54
N ALA A 100 8.11 -16.75 1.43
CA ALA A 100 8.47 -18.07 1.99
C ALA A 100 8.41 -19.20 0.95
N VAL A 101 7.49 -19.09 -0.03
CA VAL A 101 7.32 -20.09 -1.11
C VAL A 101 8.50 -20.05 -2.11
N VAL A 102 9.23 -18.95 -2.18
CA VAL A 102 10.30 -18.73 -3.18
C VAL A 102 11.69 -19.09 -2.68
N ARG A 103 11.86 -19.43 -1.39
CA ARG A 103 13.11 -20.07 -0.97
C ARG A 103 13.19 -21.45 -1.61
N PRO A 104 14.21 -21.75 -2.44
CA PRO A 104 14.43 -23.13 -2.86
C PRO A 104 14.61 -23.96 -1.59
N GLN A 105 13.82 -25.02 -1.46
CA GLN A 105 14.18 -26.12 -0.57
C GLN A 105 15.53 -26.63 -1.07
N SER A 106 16.61 -26.22 -0.40
CA SER A 106 17.90 -26.89 -0.53
C SER A 106 17.70 -28.31 -0.01
N ASN A 107 17.39 -29.21 -0.93
CA ASN A 107 17.34 -30.63 -0.69
C ASN A 107 18.81 -31.08 -0.48
N SER A 108 19.18 -31.34 0.76
CA SER A 108 20.42 -32.06 1.12
C SER A 108 20.08 -33.51 1.43
#